data_AF-A0A7Z7YRV7-F1
#
_entry.id   AF-A0A7Z7YRV7-F1
#
_cell.length_a   1.000
_cell.length_b   1.000
_cell.length_c   1.000
_cell.angle_alpha   90.00
_cell.angle_beta   90.00
_cell.angle_gamma   90.00
#
_symmetry.space_group_name_H-M   'P 1'
#
loop_
_entity.id
_entity.type
_entity.pdbx_description
1 polymer ?
#
loop_
_entity_poly.entity_id
_entity_poly.type
_entity_poly.pdbx_seq_one_letter_code
_entity_poly.pdbx_strand_id
1 'polypeptide(L)'
;REQGYTDDIVINLSRGISGSYPSATQAGEMVEDIQVHTFDSRLAAMIEGSFAIYAAQLVQKGYKPDDIINELTEIRQHIGAYLIVDDLKNLQKSGRITGAQAWVGTLLKMKPVLRFEEDGKIHPHEKVR
;
A
#
# COMPACT_ATOMS: atom_id res chain seq x y z
N ARG A 1 10.25 -17.63 -14.32
CA ARG A 1 10.23 -18.83 -15.22
C ARG A 1 11.54 -19.08 -15.95
N GLU A 2 11.95 -18.27 -16.93
CA GLU A 2 13.16 -18.53 -17.75
C GLU A 2 14.45 -18.66 -16.91
N GLN A 3 14.46 -18.06 -15.72
CA GLN A 3 15.55 -18.13 -14.75
C GLN A 3 15.32 -19.15 -13.63
N GLY A 4 14.30 -20.01 -13.71
CA GLY A 4 14.01 -21.06 -12.74
C GLY A 4 13.08 -20.68 -11.57
N TYR A 5 12.60 -19.44 -11.49
CA TYR A 5 11.61 -19.04 -10.47
C TYR A 5 10.25 -19.73 -10.66
N THR A 6 9.72 -20.28 -9.57
CA THR A 6 8.42 -20.99 -9.46
C THR A 6 7.30 -20.12 -8.90
N ASP A 7 7.64 -19.07 -8.16
CA ASP A 7 6.72 -18.19 -7.47
C ASP A 7 7.21 -16.74 -7.55
N ASP A 8 6.28 -15.80 -7.71
CA ASP A 8 6.52 -14.37 -7.66
C ASP A 8 5.71 -13.76 -6.51
N ILE A 9 6.37 -13.02 -5.61
CA ILE A 9 5.69 -12.24 -4.57
C ILE A 9 5.66 -10.78 -5.02
N VAL A 10 4.48 -10.28 -5.35
CA VAL A 10 4.29 -8.93 -5.89
C VAL A 10 3.73 -8.00 -4.82
N ILE A 11 4.58 -7.16 -4.26
CA ILE A 11 4.18 -6.12 -3.31
C ILE A 11 3.62 -4.94 -4.09
N ASN A 12 2.39 -4.54 -3.76
CA ASN A 12 1.69 -3.48 -4.47
C ASN A 12 1.37 -2.30 -3.55
N LEU A 13 1.33 -1.12 -4.17
CA LEU A 13 0.71 0.09 -3.64
C LEU A 13 -0.73 -0.22 -3.19
N SER A 14 -1.16 0.45 -2.11
CA SER A 14 -2.50 0.27 -1.55
C SER A 14 -3.60 0.28 -2.61
N ARG A 15 -4.46 -0.76 -2.58
CA ARG A 15 -5.65 -0.84 -3.44
C ARG A 15 -6.63 0.34 -3.21
N GLY A 16 -6.54 1.01 -2.07
CA GLY A 16 -7.38 2.15 -1.72
C GLY A 16 -7.06 3.42 -2.50
N ILE A 17 -5.87 3.51 -3.12
CA ILE A 17 -5.39 4.71 -3.83
C ILE A 17 -4.88 4.43 -5.25
N SER A 18 -4.72 3.15 -5.62
CA SER A 18 -4.18 2.71 -6.90
C SER A 18 -4.85 1.45 -7.42
N GLY A 19 -4.88 1.32 -8.75
CA GLY A 19 -5.27 0.10 -9.46
C GLY A 19 -4.15 -0.94 -9.56
N SER A 20 -2.94 -0.65 -9.07
CA SER A 20 -1.78 -1.55 -9.20
C SER A 20 -2.05 -2.96 -8.65
N TYR A 21 -2.59 -3.07 -7.43
CA TYR A 21 -2.93 -4.36 -6.83
C TYR A 21 -3.94 -5.17 -7.67
N PRO A 22 -5.16 -4.67 -7.99
CA PRO A 22 -6.10 -5.46 -8.78
C PRO A 22 -5.58 -5.76 -10.19
N SER A 23 -4.82 -4.86 -10.81
CA SER A 23 -4.19 -5.12 -12.11
C SER A 23 -3.13 -6.23 -12.03
N ALA A 24 -2.30 -6.22 -10.99
CA ALA A 24 -1.31 -7.27 -10.77
C ALA A 24 -1.97 -8.63 -10.51
N THR A 25 -3.06 -8.66 -9.74
CA THR A 25 -3.81 -9.90 -9.48
C THR A 25 -4.38 -10.47 -10.78
N GLN A 26 -5.05 -9.63 -11.59
CA GLN A 26 -5.58 -10.06 -12.88
C GLN A 26 -4.47 -10.53 -13.83
N ALA A 27 -3.35 -9.80 -13.89
CA ALA A 27 -2.22 -10.23 -14.71
C ALA A 27 -1.63 -11.57 -14.22
N GLY A 28 -1.57 -11.79 -12.91
CA GLY A 28 -1.11 -13.05 -12.32
C GLY A 28 -2.00 -14.25 -12.68
N GLU A 29 -3.32 -14.06 -12.76
CA GLU A 29 -4.26 -15.10 -13.19
C GLU A 29 -4.09 -15.51 -14.66
N MET A 30 -3.53 -14.64 -15.50
CA MET A 30 -3.30 -14.89 -16.93
C MET A 30 -1.97 -15.59 -17.22
N VAL A 31 -1.13 -15.74 -16.20
CA VAL A 31 0.25 -16.19 -16.30
C VAL A 31 0.30 -17.66 -15.84
N GLU A 32 0.56 -18.59 -16.77
CA GLU A 32 0.73 -20.03 -16.46
C GLU A 32 2.06 -20.33 -15.71
N ASP A 33 2.51 -21.56 -15.48
CA ASP A 33 3.87 -21.98 -14.99
C ASP A 33 4.66 -21.20 -13.89
N ILE A 34 4.08 -20.19 -13.24
CA ILE A 34 4.64 -19.45 -12.11
C ILE A 34 3.47 -18.97 -11.27
N GLN A 35 3.54 -19.22 -9.96
CA GLN A 35 2.48 -18.82 -9.05
C GLN A 35 2.70 -17.37 -8.62
N VAL A 36 1.72 -16.51 -8.91
CA VAL A 36 1.81 -15.08 -8.61
C VAL A 36 1.04 -14.77 -7.33
N HIS A 37 1.77 -14.37 -6.30
CA HIS A 37 1.26 -14.01 -4.98
C HIS A 37 1.21 -12.50 -4.85
N THR A 38 0.03 -11.90 -5.05
CA THR A 38 -0.12 -10.45 -4.94
C THR A 38 -0.42 -10.03 -3.50
N PHE A 39 0.31 -9.02 -3.03
CA PHE A 39 0.14 -8.45 -1.69
C PHE A 39 -0.25 -6.98 -1.78
N ASP A 40 -1.41 -6.65 -1.21
CA ASP A 40 -1.86 -5.27 -1.01
C ASP A 40 -1.22 -4.70 0.26
N SER A 41 -0.26 -3.79 0.12
CA SER A 41 0.44 -3.21 1.27
C SER A 41 -0.48 -2.38 2.18
N ARG A 42 -1.62 -1.89 1.67
CA ARG A 42 -2.47 -0.86 2.29
C ARG A 42 -1.74 0.44 2.64
N LEU A 43 -0.53 0.61 2.12
CA LEU A 43 0.37 1.73 2.37
C LEU A 43 1.02 2.16 1.04
N ALA A 44 2.05 3.00 1.13
CA ALA A 44 2.79 3.51 0.00
C ALA A 44 4.27 3.78 0.36
N ALA A 45 5.06 4.17 -0.64
CA ALA A 45 6.44 4.64 -0.49
C ALA A 45 7.33 3.60 0.23
N MET A 46 8.21 4.05 1.13
CA MET A 46 9.17 3.14 1.77
C MET A 46 8.54 2.14 2.74
N ILE A 47 7.30 2.36 3.20
CA ILE A 47 6.61 1.38 4.03
C ILE A 47 6.18 0.19 3.16
N GLU A 48 5.67 0.47 1.95
CA GLU A 48 5.46 -0.56 0.92
C GLU A 48 6.79 -1.27 0.57
N GLY A 49 7.86 -0.50 0.32
CA GLY A 49 9.19 -1.06 0.04
C GLY A 49 9.74 -1.93 1.18
N SER A 50 9.38 -1.65 2.43
CA SER A 50 9.80 -2.44 3.60
C SER A 50 9.20 -3.85 3.57
N PHE A 51 7.98 -4.02 3.07
CA PHE A 51 7.42 -5.35 2.83
C PHE A 51 8.21 -6.13 1.79
N ALA A 52 8.64 -5.48 0.70
CA ALA A 52 9.43 -6.14 -0.34
C ALA A 52 10.80 -6.59 0.19
N ILE A 53 11.47 -5.74 0.97
CA ILE A 53 12.74 -6.08 1.63
C ILE A 53 12.54 -7.25 2.61
N TYR A 54 11.49 -7.20 3.44
CA TYR A 54 11.24 -8.25 4.42
C TYR A 54 10.85 -9.58 3.76
N ALA A 55 10.02 -9.56 2.71
CA ALA A 55 9.71 -10.74 1.91
C ALA A 55 10.99 -11.37 1.32
N ALA A 56 11.87 -10.56 0.74
CA ALA A 56 13.15 -11.05 0.21
C ALA A 56 14.03 -11.69 1.30
N GLN A 57 14.04 -11.13 2.53
CA GLN A 57 14.74 -11.74 3.66
C GLN A 57 14.13 -13.07 4.08
N LEU A 58 12.80 -13.21 4.07
CA LEU A 58 12.14 -14.48 4.38
C LEU A 58 12.39 -15.54 3.30
N VAL A 59 12.41 -15.16 2.02
CA VAL A 59 12.82 -16.05 0.92
C VAL A 59 14.24 -16.57 1.17
N GLN A 60 15.18 -15.70 1.53
CA GLN A 60 16.57 -16.10 1.85
C GLN A 60 16.66 -17.06 3.05
N LYS A 61 15.68 -17.01 3.97
CA LYS A 61 15.56 -17.93 5.11
C LYS A 61 14.85 -19.24 4.76
N GLY A 62 14.39 -19.42 3.52
CA GLY A 62 13.73 -20.63 3.05
C GLY A 62 12.25 -20.74 3.42
N TYR A 63 11.59 -19.62 3.74
CA TYR A 63 10.14 -19.61 3.96
C TYR A 63 9.40 -19.88 2.65
N LYS A 64 8.25 -20.55 2.73
CA LYS A 64 7.37 -20.77 1.57
C LYS A 64 6.57 -19.50 1.26
N PRO A 65 6.13 -19.30 0.01
CA PRO A 65 5.36 -18.11 -0.39
C PRO A 65 4.13 -17.84 0.49
N ASP A 66 3.31 -18.86 0.78
CA ASP A 66 2.12 -18.69 1.64
C ASP A 66 2.48 -18.23 3.06
N ASP A 67 3.55 -18.79 3.63
CA ASP A 67 4.05 -18.37 4.95
C ASP A 67 4.54 -16.92 4.93
N ILE A 68 5.20 -16.50 3.84
CA ILE A 68 5.62 -15.11 3.64
C ILE A 68 4.40 -14.20 3.59
N ILE A 69 3.38 -14.51 2.77
CA ILE A 69 2.16 -13.70 2.67
C ILE A 69 1.45 -13.57 4.03
N ASN A 70 1.42 -14.65 4.83
CA ASN A 70 0.88 -14.61 6.18
C ASN A 70 1.68 -13.66 7.09
N GLU A 71 3.01 -13.77 7.11
CA GLU A 71 3.89 -12.86 7.88
C GLU A 71 3.71 -11.38 7.47
N LEU A 72 3.64 -11.09 6.17
CA LEU A 72 3.38 -9.72 5.69
C LEU A 72 1.99 -9.23 6.14
N THR A 73 1.00 -10.13 6.12
CA THR A 73 -0.38 -9.81 6.52
C THR A 73 -0.49 -9.49 8.00
N GLU A 74 0.21 -10.23 8.86
CA GLU A 74 0.27 -9.96 10.30
C GLU A 74 0.96 -8.62 10.58
N ILE A 75 2.14 -8.38 10.01
CA ILE A 75 2.88 -7.12 10.21
C ILE A 75 2.06 -5.91 9.73
N ARG A 76 1.31 -6.06 8.63
CA ARG A 76 0.43 -4.99 8.10
C ARG A 76 -0.55 -4.47 9.14
N GLN A 77 -0.97 -5.28 10.12
CA GLN A 77 -1.90 -4.87 11.18
C GLN A 77 -1.26 -3.92 12.21
N HIS A 78 0.08 -3.87 12.26
CA HIS A 78 0.84 -3.13 13.27
C HIS A 78 1.62 -1.96 12.69
N ILE A 79 1.41 -1.63 11.41
CA ILE A 79 2.07 -0.53 10.74
C ILE A 79 1.05 0.45 10.18
N GLY A 80 1.47 1.70 10.05
CA GLY A 80 0.64 2.78 9.51
C GLY A 80 1.51 3.93 9.05
N ALA A 81 0.87 4.92 8.43
CA ALA A 81 1.55 6.11 7.98
C ALA A 81 0.73 7.35 8.28
N TYR A 82 1.40 8.36 8.82
CA TYR A 82 0.94 9.73 8.83
C TYR A 82 1.69 10.52 7.78
N LEU A 83 1.02 11.47 7.15
CA LEU A 83 1.63 12.38 6.18
C LEU A 83 1.08 13.79 6.36
N ILE A 84 1.94 14.76 6.06
CA ILE A 84 1.60 16.18 6.05
C ILE A 84 1.81 16.68 4.63
N VAL A 85 0.87 17.47 4.14
CA VAL A 85 0.94 18.14 2.84
C VAL A 85 0.76 19.64 3.03
N ASP A 86 1.19 20.45 2.05
CA ASP A 86 0.99 21.91 2.15
C ASP A 86 -0.48 22.30 1.90
N ASP A 87 -1.17 21.60 1.00
CA ASP A 87 -2.61 21.71 0.79
C ASP A 87 -3.22 20.37 0.31
N LEU A 88 -4.55 20.27 0.33
CA LEU A 88 -5.29 19.07 -0.10
C LEU A 88 -5.65 19.06 -1.59
N LYS A 89 -5.30 20.09 -2.37
CA LYS A 89 -5.83 20.31 -3.72
C LYS A 89 -5.51 19.15 -4.65
N ASN A 90 -4.27 18.66 -4.62
CA ASN A 90 -3.84 17.56 -5.49
C ASN A 90 -4.46 16.22 -5.08
N LEU A 91 -4.57 15.96 -3.78
CA LEU A 91 -5.20 14.74 -3.26
C LEU A 91 -6.69 14.70 -3.58
N GLN A 92 -7.38 15.84 -3.46
CA GLN A 92 -8.79 15.97 -3.84
C GLN A 92 -8.99 15.83 -5.35
N LYS A 93 -8.22 16.57 -6.15
CA LYS A 93 -8.32 16.52 -7.63
C LYS A 93 -8.06 15.12 -8.16
N SER A 94 -7.13 14.39 -7.55
CA SER A 94 -6.85 13.00 -7.91
C SER A 94 -7.84 12.00 -7.29
N GLY A 95 -8.66 12.38 -6.31
CA GLY A 95 -9.59 11.47 -5.64
C GLY A 95 -8.92 10.46 -4.70
N ARG A 96 -7.67 10.70 -4.29
CA ARG A 96 -6.90 9.80 -3.41
C ARG A 96 -7.09 10.08 -1.92
N ILE A 97 -7.93 11.06 -1.57
CA ILE A 97 -8.31 11.38 -0.21
C ILE A 97 -9.81 11.19 0.00
N THR A 98 -10.16 10.45 1.05
CA THR A 98 -11.54 10.15 1.43
C THR A 98 -12.02 11.13 2.50
N GLY A 99 -13.28 11.58 2.42
CA GLY A 99 -13.88 12.42 3.46
C GLY A 99 -13.33 13.86 3.55
N ALA A 100 -12.52 14.30 2.58
CA ALA A 100 -11.89 15.64 2.60
C ALA A 100 -12.88 16.80 2.35
N GLN A 101 -14.15 16.52 2.01
CA GLN A 101 -15.15 17.56 1.74
C GLN A 101 -15.38 18.47 2.95
N ALA A 102 -15.35 17.92 4.17
CA ALA A 102 -15.50 18.69 5.41
C ALA A 102 -14.35 19.69 5.68
N TRP A 103 -13.26 19.61 4.91
CA TRP A 103 -12.07 20.45 5.08
C TRP A 103 -11.94 21.52 3.99
N VAL A 104 -12.82 21.50 2.97
CA VAL A 104 -12.89 22.49 1.90
C VAL A 104 -13.30 23.84 2.51
N GLY A 105 -12.31 24.69 2.80
CA GLY A 105 -12.50 26.06 3.31
C GLY A 105 -11.91 26.33 4.70
N THR A 106 -11.60 25.32 5.51
CA THR A 106 -11.06 25.49 6.87
C THR A 106 -9.54 25.33 6.97
N LEU A 107 -8.87 25.01 5.86
CA LEU A 107 -7.42 24.77 5.79
C LEU A 107 -6.58 26.02 5.53
N LEU A 108 -7.19 27.18 5.29
CA LEU A 108 -6.44 28.41 5.05
C LEU A 108 -5.55 28.69 6.29
N LYS A 109 -4.23 28.53 6.16
CA LYS A 109 -3.19 28.70 7.20
C LYS A 109 -2.94 27.52 8.16
N MET A 110 -3.48 26.33 7.90
CA MET A 110 -3.22 25.13 8.72
C MET A 110 -2.67 24.01 7.84
N LYS A 111 -1.70 23.23 8.36
CA LYS A 111 -1.22 22.03 7.67
C LYS A 111 -2.07 20.81 8.06
N PRO A 112 -2.66 20.09 7.09
CA PRO A 112 -3.38 18.87 7.36
C PRO A 112 -2.41 17.74 7.70
N VAL A 113 -2.67 17.07 8.82
CA VAL A 113 -2.16 15.73 9.11
C VAL A 113 -3.18 14.73 8.57
N LEU A 114 -2.71 13.84 7.72
CA LEU A 114 -3.49 12.76 7.13
C LEU A 114 -2.94 11.43 7.62
N ARG A 115 -3.73 10.37 7.49
CA ARG A 115 -3.27 9.00 7.77
C ARG A 115 -3.86 7.99 6.80
N PHE A 116 -3.17 6.89 6.62
CA PHE A 116 -3.77 5.68 6.06
C PHE A 116 -4.65 5.01 7.12
N GLU A 117 -5.85 4.62 6.74
CA GLU A 117 -6.75 3.81 7.57
C GLU A 117 -6.64 2.33 7.21
N GLU A 118 -7.32 1.48 7.98
CA GLU A 118 -7.34 0.03 7.77
C GLU A 118 -7.78 -0.39 6.37
N ASP A 119 -8.58 0.42 5.66
CA ASP A 119 -9.02 0.15 4.29
C ASP A 119 -7.98 0.55 3.22
N GLY A 120 -6.81 1.03 3.64
CA GLY A 120 -5.73 1.48 2.78
C GLY A 120 -5.98 2.83 2.10
N LYS A 121 -7.03 3.58 2.47
CA LYS A 121 -7.29 4.92 1.95
C LYS A 121 -6.68 5.99 2.84
N ILE A 122 -6.46 7.16 2.27
CA ILE A 122 -5.96 8.34 2.99
C ILE A 122 -7.14 9.13 3.55
N HIS A 123 -7.14 9.33 4.86
CA HIS A 123 -8.16 10.09 5.59
C HIS A 123 -7.54 11.29 6.32
N PRO A 124 -8.30 12.40 6.47
CA PRO A 124 -7.92 13.48 7.37
C PRO A 124 -7.85 12.99 8.82
N HIS A 125 -6.81 13.40 9.55
CA HIS A 125 -6.62 13.07 10.95
C HIS A 125 -6.69 14.31 11.86
N GLU A 126 -5.84 15.30 11.63
CA GLU A 126 -5.75 16.51 12.46
C GLU A 126 -5.33 17.75 11.65
N LYS A 127 -5.63 18.95 12.14
CA LYS A 127 -5.13 20.23 11.61
C LYS A 127 -4.11 20.79 12.58
N VAL A 128 -2.87 20.99 12.12
CA VAL A 128 -1.79 21.58 12.93
C VAL A 128 -1.39 22.95 12.39
N ARG A 129 -0.93 23.83 13.30
CA ARG A 129 -0.55 25.21 13.00
C ARG A 129 0.96 25.33 12.76
#